data_AF-A0A8S1QN00-F1
#
_entry.id   AF-A0A8S1QN00-F1
#
_cell.length_a   1.000
_cell.length_b   1.000
_cell.length_c   1.000
_cell.angle_alpha   90.00
_cell.angle_beta   90.00
_cell.angle_gamma   90.00
#
_symmetry.space_group_name_H-M   'P 1'
#
loop_
_entity.id
_entity.type
_entity.pdbx_description
1 polymer ?
#
loop_
_entity_poly.entity_id
_entity_poly.type
_entity_poly.pdbx_seq_one_letter_code
_entity_poly.pdbx_strand_id
1 'polypeptide(L)'
;MILISQITYLGEYKNGKKLGLWEIQYEAERIGGGSYDEQGDMIKIGKWIELHDPFTDAFQIIYEGEFKRGQKVGTWIQKKYR
;
A
#
# COMPACT_ATOMS: atom_id res chain seq x y z
N MET A 1 7.86 -15.16 -20.32
CA MET A 1 8.07 -15.30 -18.88
C MET A 1 7.85 -13.92 -18.27
N ILE A 2 6.85 -13.75 -17.41
CA ILE A 2 6.62 -12.50 -16.68
C ILE A 2 7.29 -12.67 -15.31
N LEU A 3 8.20 -11.77 -14.95
CA LEU A 3 8.82 -11.75 -13.62
C LEU A 3 7.98 -10.82 -12.73
N ILE A 4 7.47 -11.37 -11.64
CA ILE A 4 6.86 -10.56 -10.57
C ILE A 4 7.97 -9.91 -9.76
N SER A 5 7.80 -8.63 -9.45
CA SER A 5 8.77 -7.89 -8.65
C SER A 5 8.67 -8.29 -7.18
N GLN A 6 9.80 -8.36 -6.47
CA GLN A 6 9.78 -8.57 -5.02
C GLN A 6 9.35 -7.28 -4.31
N ILE A 7 8.33 -7.38 -3.45
CA ILE A 7 7.79 -6.28 -2.68
C ILE A 7 7.90 -6.58 -1.19
N THR A 8 8.42 -5.63 -0.42
CA THR A 8 8.54 -5.73 1.04
C THR A 8 7.51 -4.83 1.71
N TYR A 9 6.80 -5.36 2.70
CA TYR A 9 5.86 -4.59 3.52
C TYR A 9 6.44 -4.40 4.92
N LEU A 10 6.65 -3.16 5.32
CA LEU A 10 7.20 -2.80 6.63
C LEU A 10 6.13 -2.11 7.47
N GLY A 11 5.98 -2.52 8.72
CA GLY A 11 5.06 -1.89 9.65
C GLY A 11 4.91 -2.71 10.92
N GLU A 12 4.17 -2.15 11.87
CA GLU A 12 4.00 -2.74 13.19
C GLU A 12 2.81 -3.70 13.22
N TYR A 13 3.01 -4.78 14.00
CA TYR A 13 1.93 -5.69 14.38
C TYR A 13 1.69 -5.61 15.89
N LYS A 14 0.42 -5.63 16.26
CA LYS A 14 -0.04 -5.82 17.64
C LYS A 14 -1.06 -6.95 17.65
N ASN A 15 -0.77 -8.03 18.38
CA ASN A 15 -1.64 -9.22 18.46
C ASN A 15 -2.00 -9.79 17.08
N GLY A 16 -1.02 -9.86 16.17
CA GLY A 16 -1.22 -10.37 14.79
C GLY A 16 -1.95 -9.39 13.85
N LYS A 17 -2.33 -8.20 14.34
CA LYS A 17 -3.02 -7.19 13.55
C LYS A 17 -2.08 -6.03 13.19
N LYS A 18 -2.16 -5.58 11.94
CA LYS A 18 -1.43 -4.42 11.43
C LYS A 18 -1.93 -3.15 12.10
N LEU A 19 -1.00 -2.29 12.52
CA LEU A 19 -1.30 -1.04 13.22
C LEU A 19 -0.42 0.09 12.69
N GLY A 20 -0.94 1.32 12.73
CA GLY A 20 -0.16 2.51 12.43
C GLY A 20 0.37 2.56 11.00
N LEU A 21 1.55 3.16 10.82
CA LEU A 21 2.17 3.38 9.51
C LEU A 21 2.69 2.07 8.90
N TRP A 22 2.40 1.90 7.62
CA TRP A 22 2.85 0.79 6.79
C TRP A 22 3.48 1.33 5.52
N GLU A 23 4.66 0.82 5.19
CA GLU A 23 5.41 1.15 3.98
C GLU A 23 5.45 -0.05 3.05
N ILE A 24 5.36 0.22 1.75
CA ILE A 24 5.56 -0.77 0.70
C ILE A 24 6.84 -0.38 -0.01
N GLN A 25 7.80 -1.31 -0.10
CA GLN A 25 9.10 -1.09 -0.71
C GLN A 25 9.35 -1.99 -1.91
N TYR A 26 9.99 -1.43 -2.93
CA TYR A 26 10.55 -2.10 -4.10
C TYR A 26 11.97 -1.60 -4.30
N GLU A 27 12.94 -2.50 -4.50
CA GLU A 27 14.37 -2.14 -4.60
C GLU A 27 14.87 -1.28 -3.42
N ALA A 28 14.36 -1.54 -2.21
CA ALA A 28 14.61 -0.76 -0.99
C ALA A 28 14.13 0.71 -1.01
N GLU A 29 13.40 1.13 -2.05
CA GLU A 29 12.74 2.42 -2.11
C GLU A 29 11.28 2.30 -1.66
N ARG A 30 10.79 3.31 -0.92
CA ARG A 30 9.38 3.37 -0.54
C ARG A 30 8.53 3.80 -1.74
N ILE A 31 7.64 2.91 -2.16
CA ILE A 31 6.77 3.10 -3.33
C ILE A 31 5.29 3.19 -2.98
N GLY A 32 4.93 2.88 -1.73
CA GLY A 32 3.56 3.07 -1.27
C GLY A 32 3.34 2.79 0.21
N GLY A 33 2.11 2.40 0.54
CA GLY A 33 1.63 2.19 1.89
C GLY A 33 0.72 3.30 2.40
N GLY A 34 0.49 3.34 3.71
CA GLY A 34 -0.45 4.23 4.38
C GLY A 34 -0.60 3.86 5.85
N SER A 35 -1.70 4.27 6.49
CA SER A 35 -1.94 3.98 7.90
C SER A 35 -3.12 3.04 8.13
N TYR A 36 -2.96 2.13 9.08
CA TYR A 36 -4.04 1.40 9.71
C TYR A 36 -4.48 2.11 11.00
N ASP A 37 -5.70 1.84 11.44
CA ASP A 37 -6.20 2.33 12.72
C ASP A 37 -5.40 1.81 13.92
N GLU A 38 -5.36 2.61 14.98
CA GLU A 38 -4.69 2.25 16.23
C GLU A 38 -5.56 1.38 17.15
N GLN A 39 -6.85 1.27 16.81
CA GLN A 39 -7.80 0.39 17.49
C GLN A 39 -7.47 -1.09 17.26
N GLY A 40 -6.63 -1.37 16.25
CA GLY A 40 -6.16 -2.70 15.95
C GLY A 40 -7.26 -3.52 15.33
N ASP A 41 -7.97 -2.99 14.34
CA ASP A 41 -8.92 -3.74 13.51
C ASP A 41 -8.43 -3.89 12.06
N MET A 42 -7.16 -3.54 11.80
CA MET A 42 -6.55 -3.58 10.46
C MET A 42 -7.35 -2.76 9.45
N ILE A 43 -7.97 -1.67 9.92
CA ILE A 43 -8.77 -0.80 9.08
C ILE A 43 -7.86 0.26 8.46
N LYS A 44 -7.75 0.28 7.13
CA LYS A 44 -7.04 1.34 6.42
C LYS A 44 -7.73 2.69 6.64
N ILE A 45 -6.94 3.72 6.93
CA ILE A 45 -7.39 5.09 7.14
C ILE A 45 -6.46 6.10 6.46
N GLY A 46 -7.01 7.25 6.08
CA GLY A 46 -6.27 8.37 5.52
C GLY A 46 -5.69 8.04 4.14
N LYS A 47 -4.61 8.74 3.78
CA LYS A 47 -3.98 8.60 2.47
C LYS A 47 -3.29 7.24 2.34
N TRP A 48 -3.44 6.64 1.16
CA TRP A 48 -2.85 5.36 0.81
C TRP A 48 -2.33 5.37 -0.62
N ILE A 49 -1.25 4.64 -0.82
CA ILE A 49 -0.72 4.29 -2.12
C ILE A 49 -0.72 2.76 -2.22
N GLU A 50 -1.50 2.23 -3.16
CA GLU A 50 -1.59 0.79 -3.44
C GLU A 50 -0.87 0.45 -4.74
N LEU A 51 -0.28 -0.73 -4.80
CA LEU A 51 0.30 -1.26 -6.04
C LEU A 51 -0.79 -1.94 -6.87
N HIS A 52 -0.69 -1.82 -8.19
CA HIS A 52 -1.41 -2.71 -9.09
C HIS A 52 -0.93 -4.15 -8.91
N ASP A 53 -1.84 -5.11 -9.01
CA ASP A 53 -1.52 -6.53 -9.01
C ASP A 53 -1.82 -7.11 -10.41
N PRO A 54 -0.81 -7.60 -11.16
CA PRO A 54 0.59 -7.75 -10.75
C PRO A 54 1.38 -6.44 -10.81
N PHE A 55 2.34 -6.29 -9.89
CA PHE A 55 3.42 -5.30 -9.96
C PHE A 55 4.67 -5.97 -10.52
N THR A 56 5.06 -5.57 -11.71
CA THR A 56 6.18 -6.17 -12.46
C THR A 56 7.09 -5.07 -12.97
N ASP A 57 8.31 -5.41 -13.37
CA ASP A 57 9.25 -4.43 -13.91
C ASP A 57 8.72 -3.73 -15.18
N ALA A 58 7.85 -4.40 -15.95
CA ALA A 58 7.19 -3.82 -17.12
C ALA A 58 5.92 -3.03 -16.78
N PHE A 59 5.32 -3.27 -15.61
CA PHE A 59 4.01 -2.74 -15.21
C PHE A 59 4.03 -2.30 -13.74
N GLN A 60 4.65 -1.15 -13.52
CA GLN A 60 4.81 -0.53 -12.20
C GLN A 60 3.74 0.54 -11.98
N ILE A 61 2.48 0.10 -11.86
CA ILE A 61 1.34 1.00 -11.63
C ILE A 61 1.03 1.11 -10.15
N ILE A 62 0.75 2.33 -9.69
CA ILE A 62 0.28 2.63 -8.35
C ILE A 62 -1.03 3.41 -8.39
N TYR A 63 -1.78 3.31 -7.29
CA TYR A 63 -3.04 4.01 -7.07
C TYR A 63 -2.94 4.81 -5.77
N GLU A 64 -3.11 6.11 -5.88
CA GLU A 64 -3.10 7.01 -4.72
C GLU A 64 -4.52 7.50 -4.43
N GLY A 65 -4.92 7.43 -3.17
CA GLY A 65 -6.23 7.91 -2.75
C GLY A 65 -6.38 7.90 -1.24
N GLU A 66 -7.61 7.96 -0.78
CA GLU A 66 -7.94 8.00 0.64
C GLU A 66 -8.85 6.85 1.04
N PHE A 67 -8.59 6.28 2.21
CA PHE A 67 -9.47 5.37 2.90
C PHE A 67 -10.16 6.06 4.08
N LYS A 68 -11.46 5.81 4.23
CA LYS A 68 -12.22 6.17 5.43
C LYS A 68 -12.90 4.92 5.98
N ARG A 69 -12.53 4.52 7.18
CA ARG A 69 -13.03 3.30 7.84
C ARG A 69 -12.93 2.06 6.93
N GLY A 70 -11.78 1.90 6.27
CA GLY A 70 -11.50 0.74 5.42
C GLY A 70 -12.13 0.79 4.03
N GLN A 71 -12.88 1.84 3.70
CA GLN A 71 -13.47 2.02 2.36
C GLN A 71 -12.72 3.08 1.56
N LYS A 72 -12.46 2.79 0.28
CA LYS A 72 -11.94 3.77 -0.67
C LYS A 72 -12.95 4.91 -0.83
N VAL A 73 -12.50 6.14 -0.64
CA VAL A 73 -13.32 7.34 -0.80
C VAL A 73 -12.65 8.33 -1.74
N GLY A 74 -13.46 9.20 -2.33
CA GLY A 74 -12.99 10.24 -3.24
C GLY A 74 -12.42 9.70 -4.55
N THR A 75 -11.59 10.51 -5.19
CA THR A 75 -10.93 10.14 -6.44
C THR A 75 -9.64 9.39 -6.16
N TRP A 76 -9.44 8.30 -6.89
CA TRP A 76 -8.20 7.53 -6.87
C TRP A 76 -7.41 7.80 -8.15
N ILE A 77 -6.16 8.25 -7.98
CA ILE A 77 -5.28 8.64 -9.08
C ILE A 77 -4.39 7.46 -9.42
N GLN A 78 -4.50 6.97 -10.64
CA GLN A 78 -3.57 5.98 -11.19
C GLN A 78 -2.31 6.69 -11.70
N LYS A 79 -1.14 6.17 -11.34
CA LYS A 79 0.16 6.67 -11.81
C LYS A 79 1.07 5.51 -12.19
N LYS A 80 1.99 5.76 -13.12
CA LYS A 80 3.14 4.89 -13.35
C LYS A 80 4.25 5.32 -12.40
N TYR A 81 4.87 4.39 -11.68
CA TYR A 81 5.93 4.66 -10.72
C TYR A 81 7.25 5.07 -11.41
N ARG A 82 7.57 4.46 -12.57
CA ARG A 82 8.72 4.79 -13.44
C ARG A 82 8.35 4.66 -14.91
#